data_AF-A0A7Y3ARS1-F1
#
_entry.id   AF-A0A7Y3ARS1-F1
#
_cell.length_a   1.000
_cell.length_b   1.000
_cell.length_c   1.000
_cell.angle_alpha   90.00
_cell.angle_beta   90.00
_cell.angle_gamma   90.00
#
_symmetry.space_group_name_H-M   'P 1'
#
loop_
_entity.id
_entity.type
_entity.pdbx_description
1 polymer ?
#
loop_
_entity_poly.entity_id
_entity_poly.type
_entity_poly.pdbx_seq_one_letter_code
_entity_poly.pdbx_strand_id
1 'polypeptide(L)'
;GTMAKNSDAPKKPEPMGASHACEIEYCMGNLQLVDDYAWTEDDFRVSVTMQNYFANFIMTGNPNGEDLPEWPSAEANDRTPPVMILNTESVAKNAGNDARYEFLDKSYGN
;
A
#
# COMPACT_ATOMS: atom_id res chain seq x y z
N GLY A 1 9.23 -16.99 -7.01
CA GLY A 1 9.95 -16.59 -8.23
C GLY A 1 8.97 -16.51 -9.38
N THR A 2 9.20 -15.62 -10.34
CA THR A 2 8.37 -15.51 -11.55
C THR A 2 8.58 -16.75 -12.43
N MET A 3 7.48 -17.39 -12.84
CA MET A 3 7.48 -18.48 -13.81
C MET A 3 6.83 -18.00 -15.10
N ALA A 4 7.36 -18.42 -16.24
CA ALA A 4 6.74 -18.14 -17.53
C ALA A 4 5.34 -18.77 -17.60
N LYS A 5 4.38 -18.04 -18.17
CA LYS A 5 3.02 -18.51 -18.40
C LYS A 5 3.06 -19.60 -19.47
N ASN A 6 2.88 -20.86 -19.07
CA ASN A 6 2.60 -21.96 -19.99
C ASN A 6 1.30 -22.67 -19.56
N SER A 7 0.70 -23.44 -20.48
CA SER A 7 -0.58 -24.14 -20.25
C SER A 7 -0.52 -25.19 -19.15
N ASP A 8 0.68 -25.67 -18.81
CA ASP A 8 0.94 -26.69 -17.80
C ASP A 8 1.40 -26.11 -16.45
N ALA A 9 1.36 -24.78 -16.30
CA ALA A 9 1.79 -24.13 -15.08
C ALA A 9 0.81 -24.48 -13.95
N PRO A 10 1.30 -24.95 -12.79
CA PRO A 10 0.43 -25.20 -11.65
C PRO A 10 -0.30 -23.91 -11.28
N LYS A 11 -1.58 -24.01 -10.92
CA LYS A 11 -2.38 -22.87 -10.46
C LYS A 11 -1.60 -22.18 -9.33
N LYS A 12 -1.29 -20.89 -9.50
CA LYS A 12 -0.61 -20.11 -8.45
C LYS A 12 -1.45 -20.20 -7.16
N PRO A 13 -0.81 -20.38 -5.99
CA PRO A 13 -1.52 -20.29 -4.72
C PRO A 13 -2.23 -18.94 -4.64
N GLU A 14 -3.43 -18.93 -4.05
CA GLU A 14 -4.11 -17.67 -3.74
C GLU A 14 -3.19 -16.84 -2.83
N PRO A 15 -2.98 -15.54 -3.14
CA PRO A 15 -2.14 -14.70 -2.30
C PRO A 15 -2.74 -14.60 -0.90
N MET A 16 -1.91 -14.79 0.13
CA MET A 16 -2.31 -14.62 1.54
C MET A 16 -2.42 -13.15 1.97
N GLY A 17 -2.16 -12.21 1.05
CA GLY A 17 -2.18 -10.77 1.27
C GLY A 17 -1.39 -10.02 0.18
N ALA A 18 -1.17 -8.73 0.41
CA ALA A 18 -0.33 -7.88 -0.44
C ALA A 18 1.14 -8.34 -0.39
N SER A 19 1.65 -8.88 -1.49
CA SER A 19 3.06 -9.26 -1.60
C SER A 19 3.94 -8.04 -1.83
N HIS A 20 5.24 -8.17 -1.58
CA HIS A 20 6.21 -7.13 -1.94
C HIS A 20 6.04 -6.68 -3.40
N ALA A 21 6.07 -5.35 -3.61
CA ALA A 21 5.96 -4.68 -4.90
C ALA A 21 4.59 -4.75 -5.60
N CYS A 22 3.54 -5.28 -4.95
CA CYS A 22 2.20 -5.33 -5.58
C CYS A 22 1.51 -3.96 -5.66
N GLU A 23 2.05 -2.93 -5.00
CA GLU A 23 1.52 -1.58 -5.01
C GLU A 23 1.99 -0.75 -6.22
N ILE A 24 3.03 -1.18 -6.92
CA ILE A 24 3.70 -0.39 -7.97
C ILE A 24 2.72 -0.01 -9.08
N GLU A 25 1.94 -0.97 -9.57
CA GLU A 25 0.97 -0.77 -10.63
C GLU A 25 -0.17 0.18 -10.22
N TYR A 26 -0.60 0.10 -8.96
CA TYR A 26 -1.59 1.02 -8.38
C TYR A 26 -1.02 2.44 -8.28
N CYS A 27 0.20 2.58 -7.75
CA CYS A 27 0.89 3.86 -7.56
C CYS A 27 1.17 4.57 -8.89
N MET A 28 1.49 3.83 -9.94
CA MET A 28 1.81 4.38 -11.26
C MET A 28 0.57 4.56 -12.16
N GLY A 29 -0.62 4.13 -11.73
CA GLY A 29 -1.82 4.19 -12.58
C GLY A 29 -1.73 3.28 -13.81
N ASN A 30 -1.06 2.14 -13.68
CA ASN A 30 -0.69 1.25 -14.79
C ASN A 30 -1.46 -0.08 -14.81
N LEU A 31 -2.52 -0.23 -14.01
CA LEU A 31 -3.29 -1.50 -13.93
C LEU A 31 -3.73 -2.00 -15.31
N GLN A 32 -4.23 -1.12 -16.18
CA GLN A 32 -4.65 -1.43 -17.54
C GLN A 32 -3.55 -1.95 -18.47
N LEU A 33 -2.28 -1.84 -18.08
CA LEU A 33 -1.13 -2.32 -18.85
C LEU A 33 -0.70 -3.74 -18.44
N VAL A 34 -1.33 -4.32 -17.41
CA VAL A 34 -0.96 -5.61 -16.85
C VAL A 34 -2.11 -6.62 -17.03
N ASP A 35 -1.97 -7.50 -17.99
CA ASP A 35 -2.98 -8.51 -18.36
C ASP A 35 -2.91 -9.81 -17.52
N ASP A 36 -1.98 -9.87 -16.57
CA ASP A 36 -1.81 -11.05 -15.71
C ASP A 36 -2.82 -11.13 -14.56
N TYR A 37 -3.56 -10.05 -14.30
CA TYR A 37 -4.57 -9.95 -13.24
C TYR A 37 -5.93 -9.54 -13.79
N ALA A 38 -6.99 -10.04 -13.16
CA ALA A 38 -8.35 -9.65 -13.46
C ALA A 38 -8.73 -8.42 -12.62
N TRP A 39 -8.18 -7.26 -12.97
CA TRP A 39 -8.45 -6.01 -12.26
C TRP A 39 -9.94 -5.68 -12.23
N THR A 40 -10.41 -5.24 -11.07
CA THR A 40 -11.79 -4.86 -10.79
C THR A 40 -11.94 -3.34 -10.75
N GLU A 41 -13.17 -2.85 -10.78
CA GLU A 41 -13.45 -1.41 -10.59
C GLU A 41 -12.90 -0.89 -9.25
N ASP A 42 -12.94 -1.72 -8.20
CA ASP A 42 -12.36 -1.39 -6.90
C ASP A 42 -10.84 -1.22 -6.97
N ASP A 43 -10.14 -2.00 -7.79
CA ASP A 43 -8.69 -1.84 -7.98
C ASP A 43 -8.36 -0.48 -8.60
N PHE A 44 -9.12 -0.06 -9.62
CA PHE A 44 -8.96 1.26 -10.23
C PHE A 44 -9.28 2.38 -9.24
N ARG A 45 -10.31 2.22 -8.39
CA ARG A 45 -10.62 3.18 -7.32
C ARG A 45 -9.46 3.30 -6.32
N VAL A 46 -8.89 2.18 -5.88
CA VAL A 46 -7.72 2.17 -4.97
C VAL A 46 -6.52 2.85 -5.62
N SER A 47 -6.28 2.58 -6.92
CA SER A 47 -5.20 3.23 -7.67
C SER A 47 -5.38 4.75 -7.76
N VAL A 48 -6.60 5.25 -7.98
CA VAL A 48 -6.90 6.68 -7.97
C VAL A 48 -6.66 7.29 -6.58
N THR A 49 -7.13 6.64 -5.51
CA THR A 49 -6.90 7.08 -4.14
C THR A 49 -5.39 7.19 -3.83
N MET A 50 -4.61 6.16 -4.16
CA MET A 50 -3.16 6.14 -3.93
C MET A 50 -2.44 7.25 -4.72
N GLN A 51 -2.77 7.42 -6.01
CA GLN A 51 -2.19 8.48 -6.84
C GLN A 51 -2.51 9.88 -6.31
N ASN A 52 -3.72 10.12 -5.83
CA ASN A 52 -4.10 11.42 -5.27
C ASN A 52 -3.30 11.75 -4.00
N TYR A 53 -3.11 10.80 -3.07
CA TYR A 53 -2.22 11.03 -1.92
C TYR A 53 -0.80 11.39 -2.35
N PHE A 54 -0.24 10.66 -3.32
CA PHE A 54 1.10 10.91 -3.83
C PHE A 54 1.21 12.28 -4.52
N ALA A 55 0.28 12.60 -5.42
CA ALA A 55 0.26 13.86 -6.13
C ALA A 55 0.14 15.05 -5.16
N ASN A 56 -0.78 14.98 -4.19
CA ASN A 56 -0.95 16.03 -3.18
C ASN A 56 0.33 16.25 -2.36
N PHE A 57 0.98 15.16 -1.93
CA PHE A 57 2.23 15.24 -1.20
C PHE A 57 3.35 15.86 -2.04
N ILE A 58 3.49 15.46 -3.30
CA ILE A 58 4.48 16.01 -4.22
C ILE A 58 4.27 17.52 -4.42
N MET A 59 3.02 17.95 -4.56
CA MET A 59 2.68 19.35 -4.83
C MET A 59 2.79 20.25 -3.59
N THR A 60 2.46 19.72 -2.40
CA THR A 60 2.19 20.58 -1.22
C THR A 60 2.95 20.17 0.04
N GLY A 61 3.55 18.97 0.07
CA GLY A 61 4.08 18.36 1.28
C GLY A 61 3.03 17.78 2.23
N ASN A 62 1.73 17.87 1.90
CA ASN A 62 0.63 17.26 2.65
C ASN A 62 -0.16 16.32 1.73
N PRO A 63 -0.31 15.02 2.06
CA PRO A 63 -1.00 14.07 1.19
C PRO A 63 -2.53 14.27 1.17
N ASN A 64 -3.10 14.97 2.15
CA ASN A 64 -4.56 15.11 2.32
C ASN A 64 -5.23 15.97 1.24
N GLY A 65 -6.51 15.70 0.98
CA GLY A 65 -7.35 16.41 0.01
C GLY A 65 -8.86 16.19 0.27
N GLU A 66 -9.72 16.94 -0.42
CA GLU A 66 -11.18 16.99 -0.17
C GLU A 66 -11.87 15.62 -0.25
N ASP A 67 -11.45 14.76 -1.19
CA ASP A 67 -12.05 13.44 -1.44
C ASP A 67 -11.23 12.27 -0.87
N LEU A 68 -10.31 12.54 0.06
CA LEU A 68 -9.44 11.54 0.65
C LEU A 68 -9.75 11.38 2.15
N PRO A 69 -9.75 10.14 2.67
CA PRO A 69 -9.70 9.94 4.11
C PRO A 69 -8.55 10.74 4.72
N GLU A 70 -8.78 11.33 5.89
CA GLU A 70 -7.73 12.05 6.59
C GLU A 70 -6.60 11.08 6.96
N TRP A 71 -5.37 11.46 6.61
CA TRP A 71 -4.12 10.84 7.00
C TRP A 71 -3.39 11.79 7.95
N PRO A 72 -3.49 11.56 9.28
CA PRO A 72 -2.78 12.37 10.26
C PRO A 72 -1.26 12.19 10.14
N SER A 73 -0.51 13.26 10.42
CA SER A 73 0.96 13.19 10.45
C SER A 73 1.43 12.27 11.57
N ALA A 74 2.49 11.51 11.30
CA ALA A 74 3.20 10.79 12.35
C ALA A 74 4.04 11.79 13.17
N GLU A 75 3.90 11.73 14.49
CA GLU A 75 4.63 12.61 15.41
C GLU A 75 5.89 11.93 15.95
N ALA A 76 6.88 12.75 16.29
CA ALA A 76 8.10 12.24 16.91
C ALA A 76 7.78 11.57 18.26
N ASN A 77 8.34 10.37 18.47
CA ASN A 77 8.15 9.54 19.66
C ASN A 77 6.73 8.97 19.87
N ASP A 78 5.83 9.04 18.87
CA ASP A 78 4.61 8.24 18.89
C ASP A 78 4.99 6.76 18.75
N ARG A 79 4.51 5.92 19.68
CA ARG A 79 4.78 4.48 19.70
C ARG A 79 3.75 3.68 18.90
N THR A 80 2.70 4.33 18.41
CA THR A 80 1.68 3.76 17.54
C THR A 80 1.27 4.78 16.48
N PRO A 81 2.22 5.28 15.66
CA PRO A 81 1.96 6.35 14.72
C PRO A 81 0.80 5.99 13.77
N PRO A 82 0.02 6.97 13.31
CA PRO A 82 -1.04 6.75 12.34
C PRO A 82 -0.46 6.28 11.01
N VAL A 83 -1.03 5.21 10.45
CA VAL A 83 -0.73 4.69 9.12
C VAL A 83 -2.00 4.68 8.27
N MET A 84 -1.87 5.01 6.99
CA MET A 84 -2.96 4.89 6.03
C MET A 84 -3.01 3.47 5.48
N ILE A 85 -4.14 2.80 5.70
CA ILE A 85 -4.43 1.52 5.07
C ILE A 85 -5.11 1.82 3.73
N LEU A 86 -4.38 1.63 2.64
CA LEU A 86 -4.91 1.74 1.28
C LEU A 86 -5.58 0.42 0.88
N ASN A 87 -6.90 0.45 0.79
CA ASN A 87 -7.76 -0.68 0.46
C ASN A 87 -9.04 -0.17 -0.21
N THR A 88 -9.93 -1.07 -0.63
CA THR A 88 -11.25 -0.75 -1.22
C THR A 88 -12.05 0.24 -0.37
N GLU A 89 -11.86 0.18 0.95
CA GLU A 89 -12.19 1.23 1.92
C GLU A 89 -10.90 1.67 2.62
N SER A 90 -10.36 2.82 2.22
CA SER A 90 -9.11 3.34 2.78
C SER A 90 -9.35 4.06 4.10
N VAL A 91 -8.50 3.83 5.10
CA VAL A 91 -8.68 4.37 6.45
C VAL A 91 -7.35 4.51 7.19
N ALA A 92 -7.19 5.61 7.94
CA ALA A 92 -6.09 5.76 8.87
C ALA A 92 -6.32 4.95 10.15
N LYS A 93 -5.29 4.24 10.62
CA LYS A 93 -5.29 3.51 11.89
C LYS A 93 -3.97 3.69 12.60
N ASN A 94 -3.98 3.65 13.93
CA ASN A 94 -2.73 3.59 14.69
C ASN A 94 -2.03 2.26 14.39
N ALA A 95 -0.72 2.34 14.14
CA ALA A 95 0.07 1.17 13.85
C ALA A 95 0.11 0.20 15.03
N GLY A 96 -0.09 -1.09 14.75
CA GLY A 96 -0.25 -2.14 15.77
C GLY A 96 1.00 -2.98 16.02
N ASN A 97 2.07 -2.74 15.26
CA ASN A 97 3.27 -3.58 15.23
C ASN A 97 4.57 -2.82 15.55
N ASP A 98 4.54 -1.54 15.88
CA ASP A 98 5.72 -0.73 16.23
C ASP A 98 6.53 -1.30 17.38
N ALA A 99 5.86 -1.88 18.39
CA ALA A 99 6.54 -2.57 19.49
C ALA A 99 7.48 -3.69 19.01
N ARG A 100 7.18 -4.34 17.87
CA ARG A 100 8.07 -5.33 17.26
C ARG A 100 9.31 -4.65 16.67
N TYR A 101 9.15 -3.53 15.98
CA TYR A 101 10.27 -2.80 15.38
C TYR A 101 11.17 -2.19 16.45
N GLU A 102 10.60 -1.57 17.49
CA GLU A 102 11.35 -1.05 18.64
C GLU A 102 12.16 -2.15 19.35
N PHE A 103 11.59 -3.36 19.49
CA PHE A 103 12.32 -4.49 20.05
C PHE A 103 13.52 -4.88 19.19
N LEU A 104 13.35 -4.92 17.86
CA LEU A 104 14.43 -5.25 16.92
C LEU A 104 15.53 -4.19 16.96
N ASP A 105 15.19 -2.90 16.95
CA ASP A 105 16.16 -1.80 17.03
C ASP A 105 16.96 -1.88 18.33
N LYS A 106 16.29 -2.10 19.46
CA LYS A 106 16.96 -2.27 20.77
C LYS A 106 17.88 -3.49 20.81
N SER A 107 17.48 -4.58 20.18
CA SER A 107 18.17 -5.87 20.28
C SER A 107 19.34 -6.01 19.30
N TYR A 108 19.25 -5.34 18.15
CA TYR A 108 20.21 -5.50 17.05
C TYR A 108 20.95 -4.20 16.68
N GLY A 109 20.59 -3.06 17.27
CA GLY A 109 21.41 -1.84 17.28
C GLY A 109 21.64 -1.24 15.89
N ASN A 110 20.56 -0.85 15.21
CA ASN A 110 20.66 0.09 14.09
C ASN A 110 20.73 1.53 14.60
#